data_AF-A0A1J7CQA1-F1
#
_entry.id   AF-A0A1J7CQA1-F1
#
_cell.length_a   1.000
_cell.length_b   1.000
_cell.length_c   1.000
_cell.angle_alpha   90.00
_cell.angle_beta   90.00
_cell.angle_gamma   90.00
#
_symmetry.space_group_name_H-M   'P 1'
#
loop_
_entity.id
_entity.type
_entity.pdbx_description
1 polymer ?
#
loop_
_entity_poly.entity_id
_entity_poly.type
_entity_poly.pdbx_seq_one_letter_code
_entity_poly.pdbx_strand_id
1 'polypeptide(L)'
;MKNYLILIILLFSLKIAAQNDAKTKFQKNKYELAVSYYKKSDFVNALDQFSIASRIKPENEIGQEAIKKVDTLKEILRKEILERVNGTWLMTGDKPIWTVNGNENFKNKEVDEVIEVNDNKILFYEQDRKTKVRKLIKTEDLVYYNMDKSDSLYSAIILSDGSVWNCSIDDKSKVLHIINIARKGQNGVEKITQDNQEVYYKKEL
;
A
#
# COMPACT_ATOMS: atom_id res chain seq x y z
N MET A 1 48.10 29.03 -1.76
CA MET A 1 47.00 28.13 -1.30
C MET A 1 45.70 28.87 -0.92
N LYS A 2 45.74 30.12 -0.44
CA LYS A 2 44.54 30.88 -0.02
C LYS A 2 43.54 31.19 -1.17
N ASN A 3 44.02 31.41 -2.40
CA ASN A 3 43.17 31.76 -3.56
C ASN A 3 42.41 30.55 -4.15
N TYR A 4 42.95 29.34 -4.01
CA TYR A 4 42.25 28.12 -4.47
C TYR A 4 41.08 27.76 -3.54
N LEU A 5 41.16 28.12 -2.26
CA LEU A 5 40.11 27.88 -1.27
C LEU A 5 38.84 28.70 -1.59
N ILE A 6 39.01 29.95 -2.04
CA ILE A 6 37.92 30.81 -2.51
C ILE A 6 37.27 30.22 -3.78
N LEU A 7 38.09 29.72 -4.72
CA LEU A 7 37.59 29.10 -5.95
C LEU A 7 36.80 27.82 -5.65
N ILE A 8 37.27 27.00 -4.71
CA ILE A 8 36.57 25.79 -4.26
C ILE A 8 35.24 26.16 -3.61
N ILE A 9 35.21 27.13 -2.69
CA ILE A 9 33.96 27.60 -2.05
C ILE A 9 32.97 28.12 -3.09
N LEU A 10 33.43 28.90 -4.08
CA LEU A 10 32.59 29.42 -5.16
C LEU A 10 32.01 28.28 -6.01
N LEU A 11 32.83 27.31 -6.42
CA LEU A 11 32.37 26.15 -7.21
C LEU A 11 31.38 25.26 -6.44
N PHE A 12 31.57 25.09 -5.14
CA PHE A 12 30.61 24.37 -4.29
C PHE A 12 29.29 25.13 -4.16
N SER A 13 29.32 26.46 -4.02
CA SER A 13 28.08 27.27 -3.93
C SER A 13 27.23 27.22 -5.21
N LEU A 14 27.87 27.22 -6.39
CA LEU A 14 27.17 27.12 -7.68
C LEU A 14 26.51 25.75 -7.90
N LYS A 15 27.16 24.66 -7.45
CA LYS A 15 26.57 23.30 -7.53
C LYS A 15 25.33 23.17 -6.66
N ILE A 16 25.34 23.76 -5.46
CA ILE A 16 24.19 23.73 -4.55
C ILE A 16 23.01 24.49 -5.17
N ALA A 17 23.24 25.69 -5.72
CA ALA A 17 22.19 26.50 -6.34
C ALA A 17 21.52 25.81 -7.56
N ALA A 18 22.31 25.22 -8.47
CA ALA A 18 21.79 24.55 -9.65
C ALA A 18 21.00 23.26 -9.32
N GLN A 19 21.46 22.47 -8.34
CA GLN A 19 20.71 21.29 -7.88
C GLN A 19 19.41 21.69 -7.17
N ASN A 20 19.42 22.83 -6.47
CA ASN A 20 18.25 23.33 -5.76
C ASN A 20 17.13 23.76 -6.72
N ASP A 21 17.49 24.38 -7.85
CA ASP A 21 16.54 24.79 -8.90
C ASP A 21 15.90 23.58 -9.60
N ALA A 22 16.71 22.60 -10.01
CA ALA A 22 16.22 21.38 -10.68
C ALA A 22 15.24 20.58 -9.80
N LYS A 23 15.53 20.42 -8.50
CA LYS A 23 14.64 19.74 -7.55
C LYS A 23 13.32 20.49 -7.37
N THR A 24 13.36 21.82 -7.27
CA THR A 24 12.16 22.65 -7.13
C THR A 24 11.26 22.53 -8.36
N LYS A 25 11.85 22.63 -9.56
CA LYS A 25 11.13 22.46 -10.82
C LYS A 25 10.51 21.08 -10.94
N PHE A 26 11.27 20.02 -10.60
CA PHE A 26 10.76 18.66 -10.63
C PHE A 26 9.61 18.44 -9.64
N GLN A 27 9.72 18.96 -8.42
CA GLN A 27 8.65 18.92 -7.42
C GLN A 27 7.38 19.62 -7.92
N LYS A 28 7.52 20.82 -8.47
CA LYS A 28 6.39 21.58 -9.04
C LYS A 28 5.70 20.80 -10.16
N ASN A 29 6.47 20.21 -11.07
CA ASN A 29 5.90 19.39 -12.15
C ASN A 29 5.12 18.18 -11.62
N LYS A 30 5.64 17.52 -10.57
CA LYS A 30 4.96 16.39 -9.92
C LYS A 30 3.66 16.82 -9.24
N TYR A 31 3.70 17.95 -8.55
CA TYR A 31 2.53 18.55 -7.92
C TYR A 31 1.44 18.91 -8.95
N GLU A 32 1.80 19.60 -10.03
CA GLU A 32 0.86 19.99 -11.09
C GLU A 32 0.26 18.77 -11.80
N LEU A 33 1.05 17.72 -12.03
CA LEU A 33 0.57 16.46 -12.57
C LEU A 33 -0.41 15.78 -11.60
N ALA A 34 -0.13 15.78 -10.30
CA ALA A 34 -1.02 15.26 -9.27
C ALA A 34 -2.37 16.00 -9.26
N VAL A 35 -2.34 17.34 -9.37
CA VAL A 35 -3.55 18.17 -9.49
C VAL A 35 -4.34 17.83 -10.77
N SER A 36 -3.66 17.56 -11.87
CA SER A 36 -4.31 17.14 -13.13
C SER A 36 -5.04 15.81 -12.97
N TYR A 37 -4.42 14.80 -12.35
CA TYR A 37 -5.07 13.53 -12.03
C TYR A 37 -6.24 13.70 -11.06
N TYR A 38 -6.07 14.51 -10.01
CA TYR A 38 -7.11 14.81 -9.04
C TYR A 38 -8.36 15.41 -9.69
N LYS A 39 -8.19 16.36 -10.62
CA LYS A 39 -9.30 16.97 -11.37
C LYS A 39 -10.05 16.00 -12.27
N LYS A 40 -9.41 14.89 -12.65
CA LYS A 40 -10.00 13.80 -13.44
C LYS A 40 -10.56 12.68 -12.56
N SER A 41 -10.58 12.86 -11.24
CA SER A 41 -10.95 11.84 -10.24
C SER A 41 -10.10 10.57 -10.29
N ASP A 42 -8.88 10.67 -10.84
CA ASP A 42 -7.91 9.58 -10.84
C ASP A 42 -7.08 9.64 -9.56
N PHE A 43 -7.72 9.24 -8.46
CA PHE A 43 -7.18 9.45 -7.11
C PHE A 43 -5.95 8.61 -6.79
N VAL A 44 -5.82 7.41 -7.39
CA VAL A 44 -4.63 6.56 -7.23
C VAL A 44 -3.41 7.25 -7.83
N ASN A 45 -3.50 7.70 -9.09
CA ASN A 45 -2.37 8.40 -9.73
C ASN A 45 -2.10 9.77 -9.09
N ALA A 46 -3.14 10.47 -8.63
CA ALA A 46 -2.97 11.71 -7.89
C ALA A 46 -2.20 11.47 -6.58
N LEU A 47 -2.55 10.43 -5.81
CA LEU A 47 -1.88 10.06 -4.57
C LEU A 47 -0.40 9.77 -4.79
N ASP A 48 -0.07 8.98 -5.81
CA ASP A 48 1.32 8.66 -6.16
C ASP A 48 2.14 9.91 -6.50
N GLN A 49 1.60 10.82 -7.32
CA GLN A 49 2.33 12.03 -7.71
C GLN A 49 2.45 13.03 -6.55
N PHE A 50 1.42 13.18 -5.69
CA PHE A 50 1.54 13.99 -4.47
C PHE A 50 2.53 13.38 -3.47
N SER A 51 2.55 12.05 -3.31
CA SER A 51 3.55 11.33 -2.50
C SER A 51 4.96 11.66 -2.97
N ILE A 52 5.23 11.59 -4.27
CA ILE A 52 6.54 11.96 -4.84
C ILE A 52 6.85 13.44 -4.58
N ALA A 53 5.91 14.35 -4.84
CA ALA A 53 6.10 15.79 -4.63
C ALA A 53 6.43 16.13 -3.17
N SER A 54 5.79 15.45 -2.21
CA SER A 54 6.03 15.65 -0.78
C SER A 54 7.44 15.28 -0.33
N ARG A 55 8.07 14.29 -0.99
CA ARG A 55 9.37 13.74 -0.59
C ARG A 55 10.57 14.52 -1.15
N ILE A 56 10.39 15.30 -2.21
CA ILE A 56 11.51 15.98 -2.90
C ILE A 56 12.08 17.12 -2.05
N LYS A 57 11.19 17.97 -1.52
CA LYS A 57 11.49 19.07 -0.57
C LYS A 57 10.34 19.19 0.41
N PRO A 58 10.29 18.32 1.45
CA PRO A 58 9.17 18.29 2.39
C PRO A 58 8.97 19.61 3.12
N GLU A 59 10.02 20.39 3.33
CA GLU A 59 10.02 21.63 4.12
C GLU A 59 9.38 22.84 3.43
N ASN A 60 9.23 22.83 2.10
CA ASN A 60 8.66 23.95 1.38
C ASN A 60 7.13 23.87 1.27
N GLU A 61 6.50 24.96 0.83
CA GLU A 61 5.04 25.07 0.74
C GLU A 61 4.41 23.96 -0.10
N ILE A 62 4.98 23.66 -1.28
CA ILE A 62 4.51 22.58 -2.16
C ILE A 62 4.60 21.22 -1.45
N GLY A 63 5.70 20.96 -0.74
CA GLY A 63 5.91 19.73 0.02
C GLY A 63 4.87 19.56 1.12
N GLN A 64 4.65 20.60 1.92
CA GLN A 64 3.67 20.60 3.00
C GLN A 64 2.22 20.48 2.50
N GLU A 65 1.89 21.15 1.39
CA GLU A 65 0.57 21.01 0.77
C GLU A 65 0.38 19.60 0.20
N ALA A 66 1.38 19.05 -0.49
CA ALA A 66 1.34 17.70 -1.03
C ALA A 66 1.10 16.64 0.06
N ILE A 67 1.74 16.76 1.23
CA ILE A 67 1.50 15.84 2.37
C ILE A 67 0.02 15.87 2.79
N LYS A 68 -0.58 17.06 2.93
CA LYS A 68 -2.01 17.18 3.29
C LYS A 68 -2.91 16.53 2.24
N LYS A 69 -2.56 16.66 0.96
CA LYS A 69 -3.28 16.00 -0.14
C LYS A 69 -3.12 14.48 -0.10
N VAL A 70 -1.94 13.96 0.24
CA VAL A 70 -1.69 12.53 0.45
C VAL A 70 -2.61 11.97 1.54
N ASP A 71 -2.66 12.62 2.71
CA ASP A 71 -3.51 12.18 3.82
C ASP A 71 -5.00 12.15 3.41
N THR A 72 -5.46 13.22 2.76
CA THR A 72 -6.86 13.31 2.27
C THR A 72 -7.19 12.21 1.26
N LEU A 73 -6.30 11.97 0.29
CA LEU A 73 -6.51 10.96 -0.74
C LEU A 73 -6.48 9.54 -0.19
N LYS A 74 -5.59 9.27 0.79
CA LYS A 74 -5.59 7.99 1.51
C LYS A 74 -6.92 7.72 2.16
N GLU A 75 -7.53 8.69 2.83
CA GLU A 75 -8.85 8.48 3.45
C GLU A 75 -9.94 8.15 2.45
N ILE A 76 -9.96 8.85 1.30
CA ILE A 76 -10.92 8.58 0.21
C ILE A 76 -10.72 7.17 -0.32
N LEU A 77 -9.50 6.83 -0.73
CA LEU A 77 -9.17 5.53 -1.33
C LEU A 77 -9.36 4.36 -0.34
N ARG A 78 -9.13 4.60 0.97
CA ARG A 78 -9.39 3.62 2.04
C ARG A 78 -10.87 3.30 2.16
N LYS A 79 -11.74 4.31 2.12
CA LYS A 79 -13.20 4.10 2.10
C LYS A 79 -13.62 3.32 0.86
N GLU A 80 -13.15 3.73 -0.32
CA GLU A 80 -13.47 3.06 -1.59
C GLU A 80 -13.00 1.60 -1.64
N ILE A 81 -11.82 1.27 -1.12
CA ILE A 81 -11.36 -0.12 -1.08
C ILE A 81 -12.10 -0.93 -0.01
N LEU A 82 -12.39 -0.34 1.15
CA LEU A 82 -13.12 -1.01 2.22
C LEU A 82 -14.54 -1.39 1.78
N GLU A 83 -15.26 -0.49 1.09
CA GLU A 83 -16.59 -0.79 0.54
C GLU A 83 -16.57 -1.99 -0.42
N ARG A 84 -15.49 -2.15 -1.19
CA ARG A 84 -15.34 -3.26 -2.14
C ARG A 84 -14.91 -4.56 -1.46
N VAL A 85 -14.04 -4.46 -0.45
CA VAL A 85 -13.48 -5.59 0.30
C VAL A 85 -14.43 -6.07 1.40
N ASN A 86 -15.39 -5.27 1.88
CA ASN A 86 -16.36 -5.71 2.89
C ASN A 86 -17.12 -6.97 2.39
N GLY A 87 -17.20 -7.97 3.26
CA GLY A 87 -17.84 -9.26 3.00
C GLY A 87 -16.95 -10.47 3.32
N THR A 88 -17.39 -11.63 2.87
CA THR A 88 -16.72 -12.92 3.12
C THR A 88 -15.89 -13.37 1.92
N TRP A 89 -14.71 -13.90 2.20
CA TRP A 89 -13.70 -14.24 1.21
C TRP A 89 -13.07 -15.59 1.50
N LEU A 90 -13.04 -16.44 0.49
CA LEU A 90 -12.46 -17.78 0.55
C LEU A 90 -11.02 -17.75 0.03
N MET A 91 -10.06 -18.20 0.84
CA MET A 91 -8.66 -18.29 0.44
C MET A 91 -8.47 -19.39 -0.60
N THR A 92 -8.00 -19.01 -1.79
CA THR A 92 -7.74 -19.94 -2.89
C THR A 92 -6.30 -20.45 -2.92
N GLY A 93 -5.38 -19.80 -2.18
CA GLY A 93 -3.98 -20.24 -2.03
C GLY A 93 -2.98 -19.10 -2.21
N ASP A 94 -1.72 -19.49 -2.43
CA ASP A 94 -0.56 -18.62 -2.66
C ASP A 94 -0.33 -18.28 -4.15
N LYS A 95 -1.16 -18.84 -5.03
CA LYS A 95 -1.11 -18.66 -6.48
C LYS A 95 -2.52 -18.37 -7.00
N PRO A 96 -2.64 -17.68 -8.15
CA PRO A 96 -3.95 -17.50 -8.78
C PRO A 96 -4.61 -18.85 -9.10
N ILE A 97 -5.92 -18.94 -8.84
CA ILE A 97 -6.67 -20.21 -8.99
C ILE A 97 -6.78 -20.71 -10.44
N TRP A 98 -6.55 -19.84 -11.43
CA TRP A 98 -6.54 -20.22 -12.85
C TRP A 98 -5.27 -21.00 -13.25
N THR A 99 -4.26 -21.04 -12.39
CA THR A 99 -3.05 -21.86 -12.61
C THR A 99 -3.34 -23.34 -12.28
N VAL A 100 -2.71 -24.27 -13.01
CA VAL A 100 -2.89 -25.72 -12.81
C VAL A 100 -2.61 -26.11 -11.35
N ASN A 101 -1.45 -25.71 -10.84
CA ASN A 101 -1.03 -26.01 -9.46
C ASN A 101 -1.95 -25.35 -8.41
N GLY A 102 -2.42 -24.12 -8.65
CA GLY A 102 -3.34 -23.43 -7.74
C GLY A 102 -4.68 -24.16 -7.63
N ASN A 103 -5.22 -24.62 -8.76
CA ASN A 103 -6.51 -25.32 -8.81
C ASN A 103 -6.44 -26.69 -8.11
N GLU A 104 -5.40 -27.48 -8.37
CA GLU A 104 -5.22 -28.80 -7.73
C GLU A 104 -5.01 -28.69 -6.22
N ASN A 105 -4.11 -27.80 -5.78
CA ASN A 105 -3.87 -27.56 -4.36
C ASN A 105 -5.15 -27.14 -3.64
N PHE A 106 -5.94 -26.26 -4.25
CA PHE A 106 -7.20 -25.83 -3.68
C PHE A 106 -8.22 -26.97 -3.61
N LYS A 107 -8.38 -27.81 -4.64
CA LYS A 107 -9.37 -28.92 -4.65
C LYS A 107 -9.09 -29.99 -3.60
N ASN A 108 -7.82 -30.24 -3.29
CA ASN A 108 -7.43 -31.31 -2.38
C ASN A 108 -7.48 -30.93 -0.90
N LYS A 109 -7.78 -29.67 -0.54
CA LYS A 109 -7.98 -29.26 0.85
C LYS A 109 -9.23 -29.93 1.45
N GLU A 110 -9.15 -30.30 2.72
CA GLU A 110 -10.31 -30.76 3.53
C GLU A 110 -10.99 -29.60 4.27
N VAL A 111 -10.22 -28.57 4.60
CA VAL A 111 -10.65 -27.38 5.33
C VAL A 111 -10.39 -26.14 4.46
N ASP A 112 -11.38 -25.28 4.38
CA ASP A 112 -11.30 -23.96 3.76
C ASP A 112 -10.88 -22.90 4.78
N GLU A 113 -9.95 -22.04 4.40
CA GLU A 113 -9.60 -20.83 5.15
C GLU A 113 -10.45 -19.68 4.61
N VAL A 114 -11.22 -19.05 5.48
CA VAL A 114 -12.17 -17.99 5.13
C VAL A 114 -11.89 -16.77 5.97
N ILE A 115 -11.94 -15.59 5.35
CA ILE A 115 -11.91 -14.32 6.07
C ILE A 115 -13.23 -13.58 5.89
N GLU A 116 -13.66 -12.89 6.92
CA GLU A 116 -14.73 -11.90 6.86
C GLU A 116 -14.12 -10.55 7.17
N VAL A 117 -14.31 -9.59 6.27
CA VAL A 117 -13.83 -8.23 6.43
C VAL A 117 -15.04 -7.33 6.66
N ASN A 118 -14.98 -6.59 7.77
CA ASN A 118 -15.99 -5.64 8.21
C ASN A 118 -15.30 -4.27 8.33
N ASP A 119 -16.06 -3.24 8.72
CA ASP A 119 -15.55 -1.87 8.73
C ASP A 119 -14.29 -1.68 9.61
N ASN A 120 -14.21 -2.45 10.71
CA ASN A 120 -13.18 -2.26 11.74
C ASN A 120 -12.41 -3.54 12.05
N LYS A 121 -12.77 -4.69 11.48
CA LYS A 121 -12.24 -6.00 11.89
C LYS A 121 -12.08 -6.95 10.72
N ILE A 122 -11.18 -7.91 10.91
CA ILE A 122 -10.97 -9.06 10.04
C ILE A 122 -11.11 -10.31 10.90
N LEU A 123 -12.09 -11.15 10.58
CA LEU A 123 -12.33 -12.42 11.26
C LEU A 123 -11.81 -13.56 10.39
N PHE A 124 -11.05 -14.47 10.97
CA PHE A 124 -10.46 -15.62 10.28
C PHE A 124 -11.14 -16.89 10.76
N TYR A 125 -11.62 -17.69 9.82
CA TYR A 125 -12.33 -18.92 10.07
C TYR A 125 -11.66 -20.09 9.35
N GLU A 126 -11.80 -21.26 9.95
CA GLU A 126 -11.67 -22.55 9.27
C GLU A 126 -13.07 -23.10 9.03
N GLN A 127 -13.33 -23.57 7.80
CA GLN A 127 -14.58 -24.18 7.42
C GLN A 127 -14.34 -25.60 6.90
N ASP A 128 -14.94 -26.59 7.56
CA ASP A 128 -14.91 -27.96 7.06
C ASP A 128 -15.70 -28.05 5.75
N ARG A 129 -15.10 -28.62 4.70
CA ARG A 129 -15.72 -28.62 3.37
C ARG A 129 -16.93 -29.53 3.24
N LYS A 130 -16.99 -30.61 4.02
CA LYS A 130 -18.04 -31.62 3.96
C LYS A 130 -19.28 -31.19 4.74
N THR A 131 -19.06 -30.73 5.96
CA THR A 131 -20.10 -30.37 6.93
C THR A 131 -20.48 -28.89 6.87
N LYS A 132 -19.65 -28.05 6.25
CA LYS A 132 -19.78 -26.58 6.19
C LYS A 132 -19.77 -25.89 7.56
N VAL A 133 -19.35 -26.60 8.62
CA VAL A 133 -19.20 -25.99 9.94
C VAL A 133 -18.05 -25.01 9.92
N ARG A 134 -18.32 -23.76 10.34
CA ARG A 134 -17.33 -22.70 10.51
C ARG A 134 -16.86 -22.62 11.95
N LYS A 135 -15.54 -22.52 12.14
CA LYS A 135 -14.89 -22.29 13.42
C LYS A 135 -14.08 -21.00 13.33
N LEU A 136 -14.38 -20.03 14.19
CA LEU A 136 -13.59 -18.81 14.31
C LEU A 136 -12.22 -19.16 14.93
N ILE A 137 -11.14 -18.77 14.25
CA ILE A 137 -9.76 -19.03 14.66
C ILE A 137 -9.12 -17.78 15.24
N LYS A 138 -9.38 -16.63 14.61
CA LYS A 138 -8.72 -15.38 14.99
C LYS A 138 -9.60 -14.18 14.65
N THR A 139 -9.45 -13.11 15.41
CA THR A 139 -10.00 -11.80 15.08
C THR A 139 -8.87 -10.79 15.15
N GLU A 140 -8.80 -9.93 14.15
CA GLU A 140 -7.85 -8.82 14.04
C GLU A 140 -8.62 -7.52 13.89
N ASP A 141 -8.07 -6.43 14.42
CA ASP A 141 -8.56 -5.10 14.10
C ASP A 141 -8.05 -4.70 12.69
N LEU A 142 -8.92 -4.05 11.91
CA LEU A 142 -8.54 -3.52 10.61
C LEU A 142 -7.79 -2.20 10.82
N VAL A 143 -6.46 -2.29 10.84
CA VAL A 143 -5.58 -1.13 11.03
C VAL A 143 -4.78 -0.87 9.78
N TYR A 144 -4.99 0.29 9.15
CA TYR A 144 -4.18 0.72 8.02
C TYR A 144 -2.75 1.04 8.46
N TYR A 145 -1.78 0.57 7.67
CA TYR A 145 -0.39 0.94 7.82
C TYR A 145 -0.19 2.42 7.43
N ASN A 146 0.37 3.21 8.35
CA ASN A 146 0.54 4.66 8.14
C ASN A 146 1.80 5.22 8.83
N MET A 147 2.93 4.49 8.78
CA MET A 147 4.17 4.90 9.44
C MET A 147 4.92 6.01 8.69
N ASP A 148 4.72 6.15 7.37
CA ASP A 148 5.26 7.24 6.56
C ASP A 148 4.11 8.07 5.97
N LYS A 149 3.96 9.31 6.46
CA LYS A 149 2.92 10.23 5.95
C LYS A 149 3.04 10.52 4.46
N SER A 150 4.25 10.41 3.92
CA SER A 150 4.54 10.67 2.53
C SER A 150 4.35 9.46 1.62
N ASP A 151 4.10 8.26 2.14
CA ASP A 151 3.87 7.08 1.30
C ASP A 151 2.52 7.11 0.59
N SER A 152 2.41 6.38 -0.52
CA SER A 152 1.17 6.20 -1.27
C SER A 152 0.44 4.90 -0.92
N LEU A 153 0.84 4.21 0.17
CA LEU A 153 0.22 2.97 0.60
C LEU A 153 -1.12 3.27 1.29
N TYR A 154 -2.20 3.28 0.52
CA TYR A 154 -3.55 3.50 1.05
C TYR A 154 -4.21 2.19 1.51
N SER A 155 -3.94 1.06 0.83
CA SER A 155 -4.57 -0.24 1.09
C SER A 155 -3.72 -1.20 1.92
N ALA A 156 -2.55 -0.77 2.39
CA ALA A 156 -1.73 -1.58 3.26
C ALA A 156 -2.31 -1.62 4.67
N ILE A 157 -2.43 -2.81 5.26
CA ILE A 157 -2.85 -3.05 6.64
C ILE A 157 -1.72 -3.67 7.44
N ILE A 158 -1.74 -3.49 8.76
CA ILE A 158 -0.82 -4.13 9.69
C ILE A 158 -1.60 -5.03 10.65
N LEU A 159 -1.17 -6.28 10.78
CA LEU A 159 -1.78 -7.25 11.71
C LEU A 159 -1.08 -7.21 13.07
N SER A 160 -1.71 -7.80 14.10
CA SER A 160 -1.17 -7.84 15.47
C SER A 160 0.21 -8.49 15.60
N ASP A 161 0.57 -9.37 14.66
CA ASP A 161 1.89 -10.02 14.61
C ASP A 161 3.00 -9.15 13.98
N GLY A 162 2.64 -7.94 13.55
CA GLY A 162 3.52 -6.96 12.92
C GLY A 162 3.67 -7.12 11.41
N SER A 163 3.05 -8.12 10.78
CA SER A 163 3.09 -8.27 9.31
C SER A 163 2.29 -7.15 8.63
N VAL A 164 2.80 -6.64 7.51
CA VAL A 164 2.20 -5.57 6.73
C VAL A 164 1.81 -6.08 5.35
N TRP A 165 0.53 -6.04 5.05
CA TRP A 165 -0.04 -6.63 3.86
C TRP A 165 -0.64 -5.55 2.97
N ASN A 166 -0.19 -5.46 1.72
CA ASN A 166 -0.78 -4.58 0.73
C ASN A 166 -1.93 -5.28 0.01
N CYS A 167 -3.11 -4.67 0.00
CA CYS A 167 -4.30 -5.26 -0.61
C CYS A 167 -4.59 -4.66 -1.99
N SER A 168 -4.96 -5.52 -2.93
CA SER A 168 -5.46 -5.15 -4.25
C SER A 168 -6.70 -5.97 -4.59
N ILE A 169 -7.69 -5.34 -5.20
CA ILE A 169 -8.93 -6.00 -5.60
C ILE A 169 -9.14 -5.81 -7.11
N ASP A 170 -9.41 -6.90 -7.80
CA ASP A 170 -9.91 -6.88 -9.16
C ASP A 170 -11.43 -7.08 -9.13
N ASP A 171 -12.16 -5.98 -9.32
CA ASP A 171 -13.62 -5.96 -9.27
C ASP A 171 -14.26 -6.81 -10.39
N LYS A 172 -13.54 -7.04 -11.50
CA LYS A 172 -14.05 -7.87 -12.61
C LYS A 172 -13.99 -9.35 -12.25
N SER A 173 -12.88 -9.79 -11.68
CA SER A 173 -12.67 -11.20 -11.32
C SER A 173 -13.15 -11.55 -9.90
N LYS A 174 -13.54 -10.55 -9.10
CA LYS A 174 -13.89 -10.69 -7.68
C LYS A 174 -12.78 -11.38 -6.88
N VAL A 175 -11.54 -11.05 -7.21
CA VAL A 175 -10.34 -11.58 -6.56
C VAL A 175 -9.74 -10.50 -5.69
N LEU A 176 -9.50 -10.85 -4.43
CA LEU A 176 -8.69 -10.07 -3.50
C LEU A 176 -7.30 -10.70 -3.47
N HIS A 177 -6.30 -9.94 -3.84
CA HIS A 177 -4.90 -10.34 -3.79
C HIS A 177 -4.17 -9.49 -2.75
N ILE A 178 -3.52 -10.16 -1.81
CA ILE A 178 -2.74 -9.51 -0.76
C ILE A 178 -1.29 -9.98 -0.81
N ILE A 179 -0.38 -9.05 -0.58
CA ILE A 179 1.07 -9.29 -0.63
C ILE A 179 1.69 -8.80 0.68
N ASN A 180 2.48 -9.64 1.34
CA ASN A 180 3.24 -9.24 2.51
C ASN A 180 4.43 -8.38 2.07
N ILE A 181 4.40 -7.09 2.38
CA ILE A 181 5.39 -6.11 1.89
C ILE A 181 6.40 -5.70 2.96
N ALA A 182 6.12 -5.92 4.24
CA ALA A 182 6.99 -5.53 5.33
C ALA A 182 6.62 -6.23 6.64
N ARG A 183 7.54 -6.20 7.61
CA ARG A 183 7.30 -6.61 8.99
C ARG A 183 7.74 -5.51 9.95
N LYS A 184 6.86 -5.13 10.88
CA LYS A 184 7.18 -4.25 12.00
C LYS A 184 7.82 -5.08 13.11
N GLY A 185 9.11 -4.85 13.33
CA GLY A 185 9.87 -5.40 14.44
C GLY A 185 10.08 -4.37 15.56
N GLN A 186 10.91 -4.73 16.53
CA GLN A 186 11.27 -3.84 17.65
C GLN A 186 12.07 -2.60 17.19
N ASN A 187 12.88 -2.77 16.14
CA ASN A 187 13.79 -1.73 15.65
C ASN A 187 13.20 -0.87 14.51
N GLY A 188 11.92 -1.05 14.18
CA GLY A 188 11.25 -0.34 13.09
C GLY A 188 10.57 -1.27 12.09
N VAL A 189 10.45 -0.81 10.85
CA VAL A 189 9.78 -1.55 9.78
C VAL A 189 10.82 -2.07 8.79
N GLU A 190 10.85 -3.39 8.60
CA GLU A 190 11.71 -4.07 7.65
C GLU A 190 10.91 -4.38 6.39
N LYS A 191 11.32 -3.85 5.24
CA LYS A 191 10.66 -4.09 3.96
C LYS A 191 11.08 -5.43 3.38
N ILE A 192 10.12 -6.17 2.84
CA ILE A 192 10.36 -7.41 2.12
C ILE A 192 10.48 -7.05 0.64
N THR A 193 11.68 -7.23 0.08
CA THR A 193 12.00 -6.84 -1.30
C THR A 193 12.04 -8.02 -2.27
N GLN A 194 12.03 -9.25 -1.76
CA GLN A 194 12.11 -10.49 -2.51
C GLN A 194 11.29 -11.57 -1.80
N ASP A 195 10.80 -12.55 -2.56
CA ASP A 195 10.06 -13.72 -2.05
C ASP A 195 8.89 -13.35 -1.14
N ASN A 196 8.17 -12.28 -1.52
CA ASN A 196 7.00 -11.82 -0.80
C ASN A 196 5.94 -12.93 -0.74
N GLN A 197 5.41 -13.16 0.46
CA GLN A 197 4.26 -14.05 0.62
C GLN A 197 3.04 -13.41 -0.02
N GLU A 198 2.34 -14.17 -0.84
CA GLU A 198 1.13 -13.74 -1.51
C GLU A 198 -0.04 -14.64 -1.11
N VAL A 199 -1.22 -14.04 -1.01
CA VAL A 199 -2.46 -14.79 -0.80
C VAL A 199 -3.54 -14.27 -1.73
N TYR A 200 -4.26 -15.21 -2.33
CA TYR A 200 -5.38 -14.95 -3.22
C TYR A 200 -6.66 -15.41 -2.54
N TYR A 201 -7.68 -14.57 -2.60
CA TYR A 201 -9.03 -14.86 -2.13
C TYR A 201 -10.05 -14.63 -3.23
N LYS A 202 -11.15 -15.38 -3.15
CA LYS A 202 -12.35 -15.20 -3.98
C LYS A 202 -13.53 -14.80 -3.10
N LYS A 203 -14.28 -13.79 -3.53
CA LYS A 203 -15.48 -13.36 -2.78
C LYS A 203 -16.50 -14.49 -2.75
N GLU A 204 -17.00 -14.83 -1.55
CA GLU A 204 -18.16 -15.70 -1.42
C GLU A 204 -19.42 -14.92 -1.84
N LEU A 205 -20.30 -15.58 -2.59
CA LEU A 205 -21.56 -14.99 -3.08
C LEU A 205 -22.64 -15.08 -2.01
#